data_AF-A0A9Q9EK84-F1
#
_entry.id   AF-A0A9Q9EK84-F1
#
_cell.length_a   1.000
_cell.length_b   1.000
_cell.length_c   1.000
_cell.angle_alpha   90.00
_cell.angle_beta   90.00
_cell.angle_gamma   90.00
#
_symmetry.space_group_name_H-M   'P 1'
#
loop_
_entity.id
_entity.type
_entity.pdbx_description
1 polymer ?
#
loop_
_entity_poly.entity_id
_entity_poly.type
_entity_poly.pdbx_seq_one_letter_code
_entity_poly.pdbx_strand_id
1 'polypeptide(L)'
;MGRGAIYKFINENHPPASEPDAMTSPSESLLDQPDDEHEQSASVSAAEDASQPTLTPELYALAKSQKDNQPPALTRKNPRHLQPSIPALNARMRPMPGKRVKNMQKKWYAYLLNCILPPLPTKEWEQLRDWAHGKNLPQISIPRRSNVSPHEFRHFGKYSALEAIVIQGRIDKSVYGNREAHAITPRFMQRLWATVFSTCPYMTNDNATNEWNVRWGHQEIAASILDDVKEITEAGDLDKMYYLQKPYERKVE
;
A
#
# COMPACT_ATOMS: atom_id res chain seq x y z
N MET A 1 -29.81 -5.13 -42.83
CA MET A 1 -30.86 -4.23 -43.33
C MET A 1 -31.68 -3.76 -42.15
N GLY A 2 -31.82 -2.44 -41.96
CA GLY A 2 -32.55 -1.87 -40.81
C GLY A 2 -31.98 -0.52 -40.41
N ARG A 3 -32.20 0.49 -41.27
CA ARG A 3 -31.92 1.90 -41.02
C ARG A 3 -33.07 2.52 -40.20
N GLY A 4 -32.78 3.58 -39.46
CA GLY A 4 -33.76 4.59 -39.02
C GLY A 4 -33.87 4.69 -37.50
N ALA A 5 -33.99 5.85 -36.88
CA ALA A 5 -34.16 7.20 -37.41
C ALA A 5 -33.73 8.22 -36.36
N ILE A 6 -33.25 9.34 -36.86
CA ILE A 6 -32.92 10.59 -36.19
C ILE A 6 -34.24 11.28 -35.83
N TYR A 7 -34.36 11.79 -34.60
CA TYR A 7 -35.35 12.82 -34.28
C TYR A 7 -34.64 14.04 -33.68
N LYS A 8 -34.67 15.12 -34.47
CA LYS A 8 -34.43 16.51 -34.08
C LYS A 8 -35.64 16.98 -33.28
N PHE A 9 -35.42 17.70 -32.18
CA PHE A 9 -36.41 18.62 -31.63
C PHE A 9 -35.89 20.05 -31.83
N ILE A 10 -36.68 20.77 -32.62
CA ILE A 10 -36.61 22.21 -32.86
C ILE A 10 -37.37 22.87 -31.70
N ASN A 11 -36.86 23.96 -31.15
CA ASN A 11 -37.74 24.93 -30.52
C ASN A 11 -37.35 26.33 -30.98
N GLU A 12 -38.26 26.88 -31.77
CA GLU A 12 -38.32 28.25 -32.25
C GLU A 12 -38.68 29.16 -31.06
N ASN A 13 -38.05 30.33 -30.98
CA ASN A 13 -38.69 31.52 -30.43
C ASN A 13 -37.95 32.77 -30.92
N HIS A 14 -38.67 33.56 -31.70
CA HIS A 14 -38.37 34.90 -32.19
C HIS A 14 -39.73 35.62 -32.30
N PRO A 15 -39.85 36.95 -32.37
CA PRO A 15 -39.16 38.09 -31.75
C PRO A 15 -40.22 39.00 -31.02
N PRO A 16 -40.11 40.35 -30.82
CA PRO A 16 -40.03 41.35 -31.90
C PRO A 16 -39.18 42.64 -31.64
N ALA A 17 -38.67 43.17 -32.76
CA ALA A 17 -38.56 44.59 -33.18
C ALA A 17 -38.11 45.70 -32.21
N SER A 18 -37.07 46.46 -32.62
CA SER A 18 -37.20 47.84 -33.15
C SER A 18 -35.82 48.49 -33.39
N GLU A 19 -35.58 48.90 -34.64
CA GLU A 19 -34.56 49.85 -35.15
C GLU A 19 -34.91 51.31 -34.70
N PRO A 20 -34.22 52.42 -35.08
CA PRO A 20 -33.11 52.59 -36.06
C PRO A 20 -31.99 53.62 -35.72
N ASP A 21 -30.97 53.62 -36.59
CA ASP A 21 -30.19 54.75 -37.12
C ASP A 21 -29.46 55.75 -36.21
N ALA A 22 -28.13 55.77 -36.34
CA ALA A 22 -27.40 57.01 -36.59
C ALA A 22 -26.05 56.72 -37.28
N MET A 23 -25.97 57.11 -38.54
CA MET A 23 -24.73 57.34 -39.26
C MET A 23 -23.81 58.30 -38.51
N THR A 24 -22.50 58.04 -38.47
CA THR A 24 -21.44 59.05 -38.70
C THR A 24 -20.10 58.32 -38.94
N SER A 25 -19.60 58.38 -40.17
CA SER A 25 -18.15 58.39 -40.51
C SER A 25 -17.80 59.84 -40.92
N PRO A 26 -16.56 60.22 -41.30
CA PRO A 26 -15.21 59.65 -41.12
C PRO A 26 -14.17 60.73 -40.63
N SER A 27 -12.98 60.31 -40.19
CA SER A 27 -11.70 61.07 -40.34
C SER A 27 -10.57 60.17 -39.80
N GLU A 28 -9.70 59.61 -40.64
CA GLU A 28 -8.49 60.26 -41.17
C GLU A 28 -7.44 60.51 -40.08
N SER A 29 -6.51 59.58 -39.91
CA SER A 29 -5.10 59.87 -39.66
C SER A 29 -4.26 58.60 -39.79
N LEU A 30 -3.62 58.55 -40.95
CA LEU A 30 -2.39 57.87 -41.27
C LEU A 30 -1.33 58.14 -40.19
N LEU A 31 -0.83 57.10 -39.51
CA LEU A 31 0.52 57.12 -38.96
C LEU A 31 1.08 55.70 -38.84
N ASP A 32 2.04 55.49 -39.72
CA ASP A 32 3.09 54.49 -39.82
C ASP A 32 3.69 54.15 -38.44
N GLN A 33 3.57 52.87 -38.02
CA GLN A 33 4.41 52.30 -36.97
C GLN A 33 4.80 50.85 -37.32
N PRO A 34 6.08 50.50 -37.08
CA PRO A 34 6.77 49.36 -37.67
C PRO A 34 6.30 48.01 -37.13
N ASP A 35 6.51 47.00 -37.97
CA ASP A 35 6.33 45.58 -37.72
C ASP A 35 7.12 45.10 -36.47
N ASP A 36 6.49 45.13 -35.31
CA ASP A 36 6.86 44.28 -34.18
C ASP A 36 6.11 42.95 -34.34
N GLU A 37 6.78 41.99 -34.99
CA GLU A 37 6.44 40.58 -34.95
C GLU A 37 6.53 40.06 -33.49
N HIS A 38 5.50 40.34 -32.70
CA HIS A 38 5.19 39.49 -31.57
C HIS A 38 4.54 38.22 -32.11
N GLU A 39 5.39 37.24 -32.45
CA GLU A 39 5.05 35.83 -32.34
C GLU A 39 4.55 35.58 -30.91
N GLN A 40 3.26 35.85 -30.69
CA GLN A 40 2.46 35.13 -29.72
C GLN A 40 2.36 33.69 -30.23
N SER A 41 3.48 32.97 -30.08
CA SER A 41 3.48 31.51 -30.08
C SER A 41 2.61 31.12 -28.90
N ALA A 42 1.33 30.95 -29.23
CA ALA A 42 0.29 30.46 -28.37
C ALA A 42 0.80 29.16 -27.73
N SER A 43 1.21 29.29 -26.47
CA SER A 43 1.37 28.23 -25.50
C SER A 43 -0.02 27.68 -25.15
N VAL A 44 -0.74 27.21 -26.16
CA VAL A 44 -1.87 26.32 -25.95
C VAL A 44 -1.23 24.96 -25.69
N SER A 45 -0.94 24.76 -24.41
CA SER A 45 -0.83 23.47 -23.76
C SER A 45 -1.97 22.59 -24.28
N ALA A 46 -1.66 21.81 -25.31
CA ALA A 46 -2.55 20.80 -25.86
C ALA A 46 -2.78 19.76 -24.76
N ALA A 47 -3.87 20.01 -24.02
CA ALA A 47 -4.68 19.10 -23.25
C ALA A 47 -4.16 17.66 -23.22
N GLU A 48 -3.66 17.25 -22.06
CA GLU A 48 -4.07 16.06 -21.31
C GLU A 48 -4.40 14.76 -22.07
N ASP A 49 -3.78 14.51 -23.22
CA ASP A 49 -4.10 13.37 -24.07
C ASP A 49 -3.43 12.09 -23.54
N ALA A 50 -4.12 11.47 -22.60
CA ALA A 50 -3.81 10.18 -22.00
C ALA A 50 -2.42 10.15 -21.32
N SER A 51 -2.31 10.97 -20.27
CA SER A 51 -1.23 10.93 -19.27
C SER A 51 -0.92 9.48 -18.91
N GLN A 52 0.27 9.03 -19.30
CA GLN A 52 0.77 7.72 -18.90
C GLN A 52 0.82 7.70 -17.37
N PRO A 53 0.57 6.55 -16.70
CA PRO A 53 0.63 6.48 -15.25
C PRO A 53 2.07 6.73 -14.79
N THR A 54 2.40 7.99 -14.54
CA THR A 54 3.65 8.42 -13.92
C THR A 54 3.53 8.20 -12.42
N LEU A 55 4.59 7.66 -11.81
CA LEU A 55 4.63 7.46 -10.37
C LEU A 55 4.61 8.81 -9.67
N THR A 56 3.73 8.97 -8.68
CA THR A 56 3.81 10.11 -7.75
C THR A 56 5.13 10.02 -6.99
N PRO A 57 5.72 11.17 -6.58
CA PRO A 57 6.98 11.16 -5.82
C PRO A 57 6.87 10.34 -4.52
N GLU A 58 5.70 10.40 -3.89
CA GLU A 58 5.31 9.58 -2.72
C GLU A 58 5.41 8.08 -3.01
N LEU A 59 4.70 7.62 -4.06
CA LEU A 59 4.66 6.21 -4.41
C LEU A 59 6.02 5.71 -4.88
N TYR A 60 6.80 6.57 -5.55
CA TYR A 60 8.17 6.28 -5.95
C TYR A 60 9.10 6.08 -4.74
N ALA A 61 9.05 6.99 -3.77
CA ALA A 61 9.84 6.89 -2.55
C ALA A 61 9.51 5.62 -1.76
N LEU A 62 8.21 5.30 -1.63
CA LEU A 62 7.74 4.08 -0.99
C LEU A 62 8.20 2.82 -1.71
N ALA A 63 8.04 2.77 -3.04
CA ALA A 63 8.45 1.63 -3.86
C ALA A 63 9.97 1.41 -3.80
N LYS A 64 10.75 2.50 -3.84
CA LYS A 64 12.21 2.49 -3.72
C LYS A 64 12.60 1.93 -2.35
N SER A 65 12.06 2.48 -1.28
CA SER A 65 12.33 2.05 0.10
C SER A 65 11.97 0.57 0.32
N GLN A 66 10.85 0.10 -0.24
CA GLN A 66 10.46 -1.32 -0.12
C GLN A 66 11.38 -2.26 -0.89
N LYS A 67 11.88 -1.84 -2.07
CA LYS A 67 12.85 -2.60 -2.83
C LYS A 67 14.19 -2.73 -2.08
N ASP A 68 14.61 -1.66 -1.42
CA ASP A 68 15.89 -1.61 -0.70
C ASP A 68 15.84 -2.42 0.61
N ASN A 69 14.75 -2.30 1.38
CA ASN A 69 14.64 -2.96 2.69
C ASN A 69 14.14 -4.41 2.63
N GLN A 70 13.50 -4.82 1.54
CA GLN A 70 13.00 -6.19 1.31
C GLN A 70 12.30 -6.79 2.54
N PRO A 71 11.23 -6.17 3.05
CA PRO A 71 10.53 -6.67 4.23
C PRO A 71 10.07 -8.13 4.03
N PRO A 72 9.97 -8.93 5.11
CA PRO A 72 9.52 -10.31 5.04
C PRO A 72 8.20 -10.44 4.26
N ALA A 73 8.23 -11.19 3.16
CA ALA A 73 7.08 -11.36 2.27
C ALA A 73 6.05 -12.33 2.87
N LEU A 74 5.27 -11.87 3.86
CA LEU A 74 4.21 -12.69 4.45
C LEU A 74 2.98 -12.78 3.54
N THR A 75 2.64 -11.69 2.85
CA THR A 75 1.40 -11.58 2.05
C THR A 75 1.67 -11.24 0.58
N ARG A 76 2.58 -10.31 0.29
CA ARG A 76 2.83 -9.75 -1.05
C ARG A 76 4.29 -9.91 -1.46
N LYS A 77 4.54 -10.01 -2.77
CA LYS A 77 5.90 -10.05 -3.33
C LYS A 77 6.48 -8.63 -3.36
N ASN A 78 7.77 -8.51 -3.04
CA ASN A 78 8.48 -7.23 -3.13
C ASN A 78 8.68 -6.79 -4.59
N PRO A 79 8.61 -5.47 -4.88
CA PRO A 79 8.81 -4.93 -6.21
C PRO A 79 10.25 -5.16 -6.69
N ARG A 80 10.41 -5.75 -7.88
CA ARG A 80 11.73 -5.98 -8.49
C ARG A 80 12.23 -4.78 -9.30
N HIS A 81 11.33 -4.14 -10.04
CA HIS A 81 11.64 -3.06 -10.97
C HIS A 81 10.76 -1.84 -10.69
N LEU A 82 11.42 -0.68 -10.51
CA LEU A 82 10.78 0.62 -10.31
C LEU A 82 10.37 1.31 -11.62
N GLN A 83 10.70 0.70 -12.76
CA GLN A 83 10.35 1.18 -14.09
C GLN A 83 9.92 0.00 -14.97
N PRO A 84 9.01 0.23 -15.93
CA PRO A 84 8.56 -0.83 -16.83
C PRO A 84 9.68 -1.23 -17.81
N SER A 85 9.91 -2.54 -17.98
CA SER A 85 10.83 -3.05 -19.00
C SER A 85 10.14 -3.02 -20.36
N ILE A 86 10.36 -1.93 -21.11
CA ILE A 86 9.77 -1.70 -22.44
C ILE A 86 10.92 -1.64 -23.45
N PRO A 87 11.00 -2.59 -24.42
CA PRO A 87 12.00 -2.50 -25.46
C PRO A 87 11.70 -1.33 -26.40
N ALA A 88 12.74 -0.63 -26.85
CA ALA A 88 12.59 0.50 -27.78
C ALA A 88 12.04 0.06 -29.15
N LEU A 89 12.48 -1.12 -29.62
CA LEU A 89 12.14 -1.67 -30.93
C LEU A 89 11.27 -2.92 -30.83
N ASN A 90 10.41 -3.12 -31.81
CA ASN A 90 9.64 -4.35 -32.02
C ASN A 90 10.47 -5.37 -32.84
N ALA A 91 9.97 -6.59 -33.00
CA ALA A 91 10.62 -7.68 -33.76
C ALA A 91 10.97 -7.34 -35.23
N ARG A 92 10.38 -6.28 -35.79
CA ARG A 92 10.67 -5.76 -37.13
C ARG A 92 11.62 -4.56 -37.13
N MET A 93 12.37 -4.33 -36.04
CA MET A 93 13.29 -3.19 -35.88
C MET A 93 12.62 -1.81 -36.08
N ARG A 94 11.32 -1.72 -35.78
CA ARG A 94 10.53 -0.47 -35.78
C ARG A 94 10.27 0.01 -34.36
N PRO A 95 10.05 1.31 -34.11
CA PRO A 95 9.69 1.79 -32.78
C PRO A 95 8.44 1.08 -32.25
N MET A 96 8.40 0.85 -30.94
CA MET A 96 7.28 0.15 -30.31
C MET A 96 5.96 0.94 -30.49
N PRO A 97 4.85 0.30 -30.92
CA PRO A 97 3.58 1.01 -31.09
C PRO A 97 3.12 1.65 -29.78
N GLY A 98 2.74 2.93 -29.82
CA GLY A 98 2.36 3.69 -28.61
C GLY A 98 1.25 3.04 -27.77
N LYS A 99 0.25 2.42 -28.42
CA LYS A 99 -0.80 1.64 -27.73
C LYS A 99 -0.22 0.47 -26.92
N ARG A 100 0.82 -0.20 -27.44
CA ARG A 100 1.50 -1.30 -26.75
C ARG A 100 2.31 -0.78 -25.56
N VAL A 101 3.04 0.31 -25.73
CA VAL A 101 3.78 0.99 -24.64
C VAL A 101 2.83 1.34 -23.50
N LYS A 102 1.72 2.02 -23.78
CA LYS A 102 0.69 2.39 -22.79
C LYS A 102 0.14 1.16 -22.04
N ASN A 103 -0.16 0.08 -22.76
CA ASN A 103 -0.64 -1.17 -22.13
C ASN A 103 0.43 -1.84 -21.26
N MET A 104 1.70 -1.81 -21.68
CA MET A 104 2.81 -2.35 -20.87
C MET A 104 3.01 -1.52 -19.60
N GLN A 105 2.96 -0.19 -19.69
CA GLN A 105 3.00 0.71 -18.54
C GLN A 105 1.84 0.45 -17.59
N LYS A 106 0.61 0.33 -18.09
CA LYS A 106 -0.58 0.03 -17.26
C LYS A 106 -0.45 -1.31 -16.53
N LYS A 107 0.02 -2.35 -17.22
CA LYS A 107 0.27 -3.67 -16.60
C LYS A 107 1.33 -3.60 -15.52
N TRP A 108 2.43 -2.91 -15.78
CA TRP A 108 3.50 -2.71 -14.81
C TRP A 108 3.02 -1.91 -13.59
N TYR A 109 2.28 -0.81 -13.80
CA TYR A 109 1.74 0.01 -12.73
C TYR A 109 0.76 -0.78 -11.84
N ALA A 110 -0.13 -1.58 -12.44
CA ALA A 110 -1.02 -2.47 -11.70
C ALA A 110 -0.25 -3.54 -10.90
N TYR A 111 0.80 -4.13 -11.49
CA TYR A 111 1.68 -5.05 -10.77
C TYR A 111 2.36 -4.37 -9.58
N LEU A 112 2.89 -3.17 -9.78
CA LEU A 112 3.56 -2.39 -8.75
C LEU A 112 2.63 -2.08 -7.57
N LEU A 113 1.41 -1.60 -7.83
CA LEU A 113 0.42 -1.33 -6.78
C LEU A 113 0.00 -2.58 -6.00
N ASN A 114 -0.07 -3.74 -6.65
CA ASN A 114 -0.35 -5.01 -5.98
C ASN A 114 0.80 -5.47 -5.08
N CYS A 115 2.03 -5.04 -5.36
CA CYS A 115 3.23 -5.37 -4.59
C CYS A 115 3.48 -4.42 -3.42
N ILE A 116 3.19 -3.13 -3.61
CA ILE A 116 3.48 -2.11 -2.61
C ILE A 116 2.60 -2.31 -1.37
N LEU A 117 3.21 -2.15 -0.20
CA LEU A 117 2.52 -2.13 1.08
C LEU A 117 2.07 -0.71 1.39
N PRO A 118 0.80 -0.49 1.75
CA PRO A 118 0.33 0.85 2.11
C PRO A 118 1.04 1.32 3.40
N PRO A 119 1.44 2.60 3.47
CA PRO A 119 1.98 3.17 4.69
C PRO A 119 0.91 3.23 5.78
N LEU A 120 1.31 2.93 7.01
CA LEU A 120 0.40 2.87 8.15
C LEU A 120 0.16 4.27 8.73
N PRO A 121 -1.06 4.59 9.22
CA PRO A 121 -1.32 5.83 9.94
C PRO A 121 -0.49 5.95 11.23
N THR A 122 -0.17 7.18 11.64
CA THR A 122 0.69 7.46 12.80
C THR A 122 0.21 6.80 14.10
N LYS A 123 -1.10 6.84 14.39
CA LYS A 123 -1.66 6.24 15.61
C LYS A 123 -1.48 4.73 15.67
N GLU A 124 -1.75 4.05 14.56
CA GLU A 124 -1.64 2.61 14.44
C GLU A 124 -0.16 2.18 14.46
N TRP A 125 0.73 2.99 13.90
CA TRP A 125 2.17 2.79 13.95
C TRP A 125 2.72 2.81 15.36
N GLU A 126 2.38 3.84 16.14
CA GLU A 126 2.82 3.96 17.54
C GLU A 126 2.28 2.82 18.40
N GLN A 127 1.01 2.44 18.18
CA GLN A 127 0.38 1.33 18.88
C GLN A 127 1.06 -0.02 18.57
N LEU A 128 1.37 -0.30 17.30
CA LEU A 128 2.10 -1.52 16.93
C LEU A 128 3.52 -1.52 17.49
N ARG A 129 4.18 -0.36 17.50
CA ARG A 129 5.50 -0.20 18.12
C ARG A 129 5.45 -0.56 19.60
N ASP A 130 4.50 -0.01 20.35
CA ASP A 130 4.33 -0.31 21.78
C ASP A 130 4.10 -1.81 22.01
N TRP A 131 3.22 -2.44 21.23
CA TRP A 131 2.95 -3.88 21.31
C TRP A 131 4.17 -4.74 20.99
N ALA A 132 4.99 -4.35 20.00
CA ALA A 132 6.24 -5.02 19.67
C ALA A 132 7.27 -4.93 20.81
N HIS A 133 7.30 -3.80 21.54
CA HIS A 133 8.10 -3.67 22.76
C HIS A 133 7.47 -4.33 23.99
N GLY A 134 6.25 -4.87 23.88
CA GLY A 134 5.52 -5.50 24.98
C GLY A 134 4.84 -4.51 25.93
N LYS A 135 4.77 -3.23 25.56
CA LYS A 135 4.03 -2.18 26.27
C LYS A 135 2.55 -2.23 25.84
N ASN A 136 1.63 -1.94 26.75
CA ASN A 136 0.20 -1.76 26.47
C ASN A 136 -0.44 -2.91 25.65
N LEU A 137 0.01 -4.16 25.85
CA LEU A 137 -0.53 -5.33 25.15
C LEU A 137 -2.04 -5.45 25.40
N PRO A 138 -2.85 -5.80 24.38
CA PRO A 138 -4.27 -6.00 24.56
C PRO A 138 -4.49 -7.12 25.57
N GLN A 139 -5.44 -6.93 26.50
CA GLN A 139 -5.72 -7.93 27.52
C GLN A 139 -6.28 -9.20 26.87
N ILE A 140 -5.46 -10.24 26.84
CA ILE A 140 -5.84 -11.53 26.26
C ILE A 140 -6.64 -12.26 27.32
N SER A 141 -7.96 -12.29 27.16
CA SER A 141 -8.81 -13.12 28.00
C SER A 141 -8.52 -14.58 27.68
N ILE A 142 -7.62 -15.21 28.43
CA ILE A 142 -7.42 -16.65 28.36
C ILE A 142 -8.73 -17.27 28.87
N PRO A 143 -9.48 -18.03 28.03
CA PRO A 143 -10.70 -18.66 28.52
C PRO A 143 -10.30 -19.57 29.69
N ARG A 144 -10.85 -19.27 30.88
CA ARG A 144 -10.68 -20.11 32.06
C ARG A 144 -11.14 -21.50 31.66
N ARG A 145 -10.27 -22.51 31.84
CA ARG A 145 -10.64 -23.90 31.57
C ARG A 145 -11.97 -24.17 32.24
N SER A 146 -13.01 -24.46 31.46
CA SER A 146 -14.24 -25.03 32.01
C SER A 146 -13.80 -26.29 32.73
N ASN A 147 -14.12 -26.43 34.02
CA ASN A 147 -13.88 -27.67 34.73
C ASN A 147 -14.50 -28.79 33.89
N VAL A 148 -13.64 -29.63 33.31
CA VAL A 148 -14.06 -30.83 32.62
C VAL A 148 -14.61 -31.71 33.73
N SER A 149 -15.94 -31.78 33.83
CA SER A 149 -16.61 -32.85 34.57
C SER A 149 -15.92 -34.16 34.17
N PRO A 150 -15.46 -35.00 35.11
CA PRO A 150 -14.88 -36.29 34.79
C PRO A 150 -15.99 -37.18 34.23
N HIS A 151 -16.31 -37.00 32.96
CA HIS A 151 -17.23 -37.87 32.26
C HIS A 151 -16.39 -39.00 31.70
N GLU A 152 -16.47 -40.13 32.39
CA GLU A 152 -15.92 -41.41 31.97
C GLU A 152 -16.29 -41.66 30.50
N PHE A 153 -15.28 -41.70 29.64
CA PHE A 153 -15.29 -42.36 28.33
C PHE A 153 -16.57 -42.22 27.48
N ARG A 154 -16.88 -41.01 26.99
CA ARG A 154 -17.88 -40.88 25.90
C ARG A 154 -17.51 -39.77 24.92
N HIS A 155 -16.45 -39.97 24.14
CA HIS A 155 -16.19 -39.11 22.98
C HIS A 155 -17.26 -39.22 21.88
N PHE A 156 -18.04 -40.32 21.84
CA PHE A 156 -19.20 -40.47 20.94
C PHE A 156 -20.38 -41.26 21.57
N GLY A 157 -20.35 -41.48 22.89
CA GLY A 157 -21.32 -42.36 23.54
C GLY A 157 -21.19 -43.80 23.07
N LYS A 158 -22.22 -44.33 22.39
CA LYS A 158 -22.29 -45.70 21.85
C LYS A 158 -21.95 -45.78 20.35
N TYR A 159 -21.79 -44.63 19.70
CA TYR A 159 -21.76 -44.52 18.24
C TYR A 159 -20.33 -44.46 17.72
N SER A 160 -20.14 -44.97 16.50
CA SER A 160 -18.88 -44.78 15.77
C SER A 160 -18.67 -43.30 15.45
N ALA A 161 -17.41 -42.84 15.34
CA ALA A 161 -17.09 -41.44 15.03
C ALA A 161 -17.79 -40.92 13.77
N LEU A 162 -18.00 -41.81 12.79
CA LEU A 162 -18.69 -41.50 11.53
C LEU A 162 -20.20 -41.40 11.72
N GLU A 163 -20.81 -42.26 12.54
CA GLU A 163 -22.23 -42.16 12.92
C GLU A 163 -22.52 -40.88 13.69
N ALA A 164 -21.64 -40.46 14.59
CA ALA A 164 -21.83 -39.23 15.32
C ALA A 164 -21.79 -37.98 14.42
N ILE A 165 -20.93 -37.98 13.38
CA ILE A 165 -20.88 -36.90 12.39
C ILE A 165 -22.18 -36.86 11.57
N VAL A 166 -22.66 -38.02 11.12
CA VAL A 166 -23.86 -38.12 10.28
C VAL A 166 -25.14 -37.81 11.08
N ILE A 167 -25.24 -38.29 12.32
CA ILE A 167 -26.46 -38.18 13.14
C ILE A 167 -26.53 -36.84 13.86
N GLN A 168 -25.41 -36.33 14.39
CA GLN A 168 -25.41 -35.13 15.23
C GLN A 168 -24.84 -33.89 14.53
N GLY A 169 -24.14 -34.04 13.39
CA GLY A 169 -23.46 -32.92 12.72
C GLY A 169 -22.39 -32.24 13.59
N ARG A 170 -21.95 -32.90 14.67
CA ARG A 170 -21.04 -32.35 15.69
C ARG A 170 -19.71 -33.08 15.60
N ILE A 171 -18.66 -32.34 15.27
CA ILE A 171 -17.28 -32.81 15.36
C ILE A 171 -16.72 -32.39 16.70
N ASP A 172 -16.24 -33.35 17.48
CA ASP A 172 -15.74 -33.12 18.83
C ASP A 172 -14.39 -32.38 18.77
N LYS A 173 -14.36 -31.14 19.25
CA LYS A 173 -13.18 -30.25 19.15
C LYS A 173 -11.98 -30.76 19.93
N SER A 174 -12.16 -31.68 20.89
CA SER A 174 -11.05 -32.31 21.62
C SER A 174 -10.28 -33.33 20.78
N VAL A 175 -10.90 -33.92 19.76
CA VAL A 175 -10.28 -34.92 18.86
C VAL A 175 -9.45 -34.23 17.77
N TYR A 176 -9.83 -33.02 17.37
CA TYR A 176 -9.13 -32.18 16.38
C TYR A 176 -8.45 -30.94 16.97
N GLY A 177 -8.37 -30.83 18.29
CA GLY A 177 -7.69 -29.71 18.93
C GLY A 177 -6.23 -29.71 18.51
N ASN A 178 -5.78 -28.66 17.82
CA ASN A 178 -4.39 -28.54 17.36
C ASN A 178 -3.45 -28.68 18.56
N ARG A 179 -2.78 -29.83 18.71
CA ARG A 179 -1.75 -30.05 19.76
C ARG A 179 -0.58 -29.08 19.60
N GLU A 180 -0.40 -28.56 18.39
CA GLU A 180 0.61 -27.56 18.01
C GLU A 180 0.15 -26.11 18.26
N ALA A 181 -1.10 -25.88 18.68
CA ALA A 181 -1.57 -24.52 18.97
C ALA A 181 -0.86 -24.00 20.23
N HIS A 182 0.05 -23.05 20.05
CA HIS A 182 0.71 -22.40 21.17
C HIS A 182 -0.30 -21.73 22.11
N ALA A 183 -0.09 -21.87 23.41
CA ALA A 183 -0.78 -21.03 24.38
C ALA A 183 -0.44 -19.57 24.09
N ILE A 184 -1.45 -18.72 23.94
CA ILE A 184 -1.28 -17.29 23.66
C ILE A 184 -0.70 -16.63 24.92
N THR A 185 0.64 -16.57 24.99
CA THR A 185 1.39 -15.91 26.06
C THR A 185 1.70 -14.46 25.67
N PRO A 186 1.93 -13.54 26.63
CA PRO A 186 2.31 -12.17 26.33
C PRO A 186 3.60 -12.11 25.51
N ARG A 187 4.59 -12.97 25.81
CA ARG A 187 5.84 -13.08 25.05
C ARG A 187 5.61 -13.58 23.62
N PHE A 188 4.72 -14.55 23.42
CA PHE A 188 4.35 -15.01 22.08
C PHE A 188 3.74 -13.86 21.27
N MET A 189 2.82 -13.11 21.89
CA MET A 189 2.13 -11.99 21.23
C MET A 189 3.05 -10.83 20.94
N GLN A 190 3.97 -10.50 21.85
CA GLN A 190 5.02 -9.52 21.60
C GLN A 190 5.84 -9.90 20.36
N ARG A 191 6.27 -11.16 20.25
CA ARG A 191 7.03 -11.65 19.09
C ARG A 191 6.19 -11.59 17.81
N LEU A 192 4.91 -11.95 17.88
CA LEU A 192 3.98 -11.87 16.75
C LEU A 192 3.80 -10.41 16.29
N TRP A 193 3.63 -9.49 17.23
CA TRP A 193 3.50 -8.07 16.91
C TRP A 193 4.80 -7.49 16.35
N ALA A 194 5.96 -7.93 16.87
CA ALA A 194 7.25 -7.56 16.29
C ALA A 194 7.41 -8.06 14.85
N THR A 195 6.94 -9.27 14.51
CA THR A 195 6.98 -9.75 13.12
C THR A 195 6.03 -8.97 12.22
N VAL A 196 4.82 -8.66 12.68
CA VAL A 196 3.89 -7.81 11.92
C VAL A 196 4.47 -6.41 11.71
N PHE A 197 4.92 -5.75 12.78
CA PHE A 197 5.51 -4.42 12.75
C PHE A 197 6.74 -4.35 11.84
N SER A 198 7.57 -5.39 11.82
CA SER A 198 8.75 -5.47 10.93
C SER A 198 8.43 -5.27 9.44
N THR A 199 7.21 -5.63 9.02
CA THR A 199 6.74 -5.54 7.63
C THR A 199 6.04 -4.22 7.30
N CYS A 200 5.63 -3.46 8.30
CA CYS A 200 4.86 -2.24 8.09
C CYS A 200 5.79 -1.08 7.69
N PRO A 201 5.44 -0.32 6.64
CA PRO A 201 6.05 0.97 6.37
C PRO A 201 5.30 2.11 7.07
N TYR A 202 6.04 3.13 7.48
CA TYR A 202 5.53 4.42 7.93
C TYR A 202 6.12 5.51 7.06
N MET A 203 5.33 6.51 6.69
CA MET A 203 5.74 7.54 5.75
C MET A 203 5.38 8.92 6.27
N THR A 204 6.36 9.82 6.21
CA THR A 204 6.23 11.22 6.63
C THR A 204 6.72 12.13 5.51
N ASN A 205 5.97 13.20 5.25
CA ASN A 205 6.40 14.25 4.34
C ASN A 205 7.22 15.28 5.13
N ASP A 206 8.44 15.55 4.69
CA ASP A 206 9.21 16.68 5.20
C ASP A 206 8.87 17.94 4.38
N ASN A 207 8.11 18.84 5.00
CA ASN A 207 7.65 20.09 4.36
C ASN A 207 8.80 21.00 3.91
N ALA A 208 9.99 20.88 4.51
CA ALA A 208 11.13 21.73 4.18
C ALA A 208 11.79 21.31 2.85
N THR A 209 11.91 20.01 2.61
CA THR A 209 12.59 19.44 1.43
C THR A 209 11.62 18.94 0.36
N ASN A 210 10.32 18.84 0.68
CA ASN A 210 9.31 18.11 -0.11
C ASN A 210 9.71 16.66 -0.42
N GLU A 211 10.55 16.08 0.45
CA GLU A 211 10.97 14.69 0.33
C GLU A 211 10.09 13.78 1.20
N TRP A 212 9.81 12.59 0.65
CA TRP A 212 9.05 11.55 1.33
C TRP A 212 10.00 10.61 2.05
N ASN A 213 9.97 10.67 3.37
CA ASN A 213 10.77 9.80 4.23
C ASN A 213 9.95 8.57 4.62
N VAL A 214 10.53 7.38 4.40
CA VAL A 214 9.89 6.09 4.67
C VAL A 214 10.71 5.33 5.71
N ARG A 215 10.09 5.02 6.85
CA ARG A 215 10.66 4.25 7.95
C ARG A 215 10.01 2.86 8.01
N TRP A 216 10.78 1.85 8.35
CA TRP A 216 10.29 0.47 8.51
C TRP A 216 10.37 0.00 9.95
N GLY A 217 9.41 -0.83 10.38
CA GLY A 217 9.34 -1.24 11.78
C GLY A 217 10.54 -2.09 12.22
N HIS A 218 11.17 -2.83 11.31
CA HIS A 218 12.40 -3.57 11.64
C HIS A 218 13.59 -2.65 11.91
N GLN A 219 13.64 -1.48 11.25
CA GLN A 219 14.66 -0.46 11.52
C GLN A 219 14.44 0.16 12.90
N GLU A 220 13.19 0.40 13.28
CA GLU A 220 12.84 0.90 14.62
C GLU A 220 13.18 -0.10 15.73
N ILE A 221 12.87 -1.39 15.53
CA ILE A 221 13.23 -2.44 16.47
C ILE A 221 14.76 -2.54 16.59
N ALA A 222 15.49 -2.46 15.47
CA ALA A 222 16.94 -2.47 15.50
C ALA A 222 17.50 -1.24 16.22
N ALA A 223 16.93 -0.06 15.98
CA ALA A 223 17.32 1.18 16.64
C ALA A 223 17.11 1.11 18.16
N SER A 224 15.95 0.62 18.62
CA SER A 224 15.71 0.47 20.06
C SER A 224 16.70 -0.49 20.73
N ILE A 225 17.03 -1.61 20.08
CA ILE A 225 18.01 -2.57 20.59
C ILE A 225 19.39 -1.91 20.70
N LEU A 226 19.76 -1.08 19.71
CA LEU A 226 21.02 -0.35 19.73
C LEU A 226 21.06 0.69 20.86
N ASP A 227 19.96 1.38 21.11
CA ASP A 227 19.87 2.36 22.20
C ASP A 227 19.93 1.67 23.57
N ASP A 228 19.24 0.54 23.75
CA ASP A 228 19.36 -0.29 24.96
C ASP A 228 20.81 -0.75 25.19
N VAL A 229 21.52 -1.16 24.12
CA VAL A 229 22.94 -1.56 24.20
C VAL A 229 23.83 -0.39 24.61
N LYS A 230 23.62 0.81 24.03
CA LYS A 230 24.39 2.01 24.38
C LYS A 230 24.25 2.35 25.86
N GLU A 231 23.02 2.38 26.36
CA GLU A 231 22.74 2.64 27.78
C GLU A 231 23.45 1.62 28.71
N ILE A 232 23.50 0.35 28.32
CA ILE A 232 24.22 -0.70 29.08
C ILE A 232 25.73 -0.47 29.07
N THR A 233 26.32 -0.10 27.92
CA THR A 233 27.75 0.22 27.84
C THR A 233 28.13 1.45 28.66
N GLU A 234 27.30 2.48 28.66
CA GLU A 234 27.53 3.69 29.46
C GLU A 234 27.38 3.42 30.97
N ALA A 235 26.51 2.47 31.35
CA ALA A 235 26.34 2.04 32.73
C ALA A 235 27.47 1.13 33.27
N GLY A 236 28.44 0.72 32.43
CA GLY A 236 29.58 -0.10 32.84
C GLY A 236 29.23 -1.54 33.25
N ASP A 237 28.03 -2.01 32.93
CA ASP A 237 27.47 -3.28 33.40
C ASP A 237 27.84 -4.43 32.43
N LEU A 238 29.11 -4.84 32.45
CA LEU A 238 29.71 -5.83 31.53
C LEU A 238 28.99 -7.19 31.50
N ASP A 239 28.27 -7.54 32.58
CA ASP A 239 27.55 -8.82 32.68
C ASP A 239 26.29 -8.85 31.79
N LYS A 240 25.67 -7.69 31.50
CA LYS A 240 24.51 -7.59 30.61
C LYS A 240 24.88 -7.60 29.12
N MET A 241 26.07 -7.12 28.76
CA MET A 241 26.58 -7.15 27.37
C MET A 241 26.70 -8.58 26.83
N TYR A 242 27.00 -9.55 27.70
CA TYR A 242 27.20 -10.95 27.29
C TYR A 242 25.92 -11.65 26.80
N TYR A 243 24.74 -11.16 27.19
CA TYR A 243 23.45 -11.78 26.85
C TYR A 243 22.83 -11.29 25.54
N LEU A 244 23.31 -10.17 24.98
CA LEU A 244 22.77 -9.58 23.74
C LEU A 244 23.54 -10.00 22.47
N GLN A 245 24.75 -10.56 22.63
CA GLN A 245 25.66 -10.85 21.53
C GLN A 245 25.58 -12.29 20.97
N LYS A 246 24.79 -13.18 21.60
CA LYS A 246 24.58 -14.54 21.06
C LYS A 246 23.40 -14.52 20.09
N PRO A 247 23.61 -14.63 18.76
CA PRO A 247 22.54 -15.00 17.86
C PRO A 247 22.05 -16.38 18.33
N TYR A 248 20.77 -16.47 18.63
CA TYR A 248 20.11 -17.70 19.05
C TYR A 248 20.46 -18.84 18.08
N GLU A 249 21.41 -19.69 18.46
CA GLU A 249 21.67 -20.96 17.81
C GLU A 249 20.37 -21.76 17.91
N ARG A 250 19.65 -21.86 16.79
CA ARG A 250 18.59 -22.85 16.62
C ARG A 250 19.26 -24.20 16.81
N LYS A 251 19.09 -24.81 17.98
CA LYS A 251 19.24 -26.25 18.13
C LYS A 251 18.21 -26.88 17.21
N VAL A 252 18.69 -27.38 16.08
CA VAL A 252 17.97 -28.32 15.23
C VAL A 252 18.10 -29.66 15.95
N GLU A 253 17.03 -30.10 16.59
CA GLU A 253 16.81 -31.49 16.99
C GLU A 253 15.78 -32.11 16.03
#